data_AF-A0A9D6FR77-F1
#
_entry.id   AF-A0A9D6FR77-F1
#
_cell.length_a   1.000
_cell.length_b   1.000
_cell.length_c   1.000
_cell.angle_alpha   90.00
_cell.angle_beta   90.00
_cell.angle_gamma   90.00
#
_symmetry.space_group_name_H-M   'P 1'
#
loop_
_entity.id
_entity.type
_entity.pdbx_description
1 polymer ?
#
loop_
_entity_poly.entity_id
_entity_poly.type
_entity_poly.pdbx_seq_one_letter_code
_entity_poly.pdbx_strand_id
1 'polypeptide(L)'
;MQSKVKSAARPVICGAFLLLTAAPAWAATNVSGSITTNTTWTLAGSPYIVTSYISIYNNATLTIEPGVEIRFNAGASLLVGSGSFSTGTLKAQGTA
;
A
#
# COMPACT_ATOMS: atom_id res chain seq x y z
N MET A 1 -56.55 41.19 7.01
CA MET A 1 -56.52 40.23 8.12
C MET A 1 -55.32 39.31 7.91
N GLN A 2 -54.42 39.27 8.88
CA GLN A 2 -53.12 38.58 8.86
C GLN A 2 -53.23 37.07 8.56
N SER A 3 -52.32 36.50 7.75
CA SER A 3 -51.87 35.11 7.94
C SER A 3 -50.59 34.79 7.15
N LYS A 4 -49.47 34.89 7.87
CA LYS A 4 -48.33 33.95 7.93
C LYS A 4 -47.96 33.07 6.72
N VAL A 5 -46.77 33.36 6.19
CA VAL A 5 -45.57 32.48 6.06
C VAL A 5 -45.79 30.99 5.68
N LYS A 6 -45.21 30.56 4.53
CA LYS A 6 -44.14 29.55 4.48
C LYS A 6 -43.50 29.45 3.09
N SER A 7 -42.20 29.70 3.07
CA SER A 7 -41.26 29.47 1.98
C SER A 7 -41.32 28.01 1.50
N ALA A 8 -41.27 27.84 0.17
CA ALA A 8 -40.64 26.70 -0.48
C ALA A 8 -40.04 27.20 -1.80
N ALA A 9 -38.81 27.71 -1.72
CA ALA A 9 -38.02 28.08 -2.89
C ALA A 9 -37.77 26.82 -3.74
N ARG A 10 -38.20 26.87 -4.98
CA ARG A 10 -37.84 25.91 -6.03
C ARG A 10 -36.45 26.27 -6.54
N PRO A 11 -35.50 25.32 -6.63
CA PRO A 11 -34.54 25.41 -7.71
C PRO A 11 -34.57 24.15 -8.56
N VAL A 12 -34.98 24.37 -9.81
CA VAL A 12 -34.59 23.55 -10.94
C VAL A 12 -33.08 23.74 -11.11
N ILE A 13 -32.29 22.68 -10.93
CA ILE A 13 -30.90 22.63 -11.40
C ILE A 13 -30.79 21.41 -12.30
N CYS A 14 -30.76 21.66 -13.61
CA CYS A 14 -30.70 20.69 -14.70
C CYS A 14 -29.24 20.40 -15.12
N GLY A 15 -28.32 20.36 -14.15
CA GLY A 15 -26.89 20.15 -14.40
C GLY A 15 -26.29 19.33 -13.28
N ALA A 16 -26.46 18.01 -13.33
CA ALA A 16 -25.75 17.10 -12.44
C ALA A 16 -24.28 17.04 -12.90
N PHE A 17 -23.46 18.00 -12.46
CA PHE A 17 -22.01 17.82 -12.45
C PHE A 17 -21.72 16.74 -11.40
N LEU A 18 -21.72 15.50 -11.85
CA LEU A 18 -21.34 14.33 -11.06
C LEU A 18 -19.86 14.51 -10.70
N LEU A 19 -19.56 15.09 -9.53
CA LEU A 19 -18.23 15.04 -8.95
C LEU A 19 -17.95 13.57 -8.62
N LEU A 20 -17.38 12.85 -9.59
CA LEU A 20 -16.83 11.52 -9.40
C LEU A 20 -15.58 11.69 -8.52
N THR A 21 -15.77 11.69 -7.21
CA THR A 21 -14.65 11.64 -6.28
C THR A 21 -14.07 10.23 -6.36
N ALA A 22 -13.04 10.05 -7.19
CA ALA A 22 -12.25 8.83 -7.15
C ALA A 22 -11.60 8.75 -5.77
N ALA A 23 -12.03 7.77 -4.96
CA ALA A 23 -11.37 7.49 -3.69
C ALA A 23 -9.94 7.03 -3.97
N PRO A 24 -8.93 7.45 -3.19
CA PRO A 24 -7.60 6.89 -3.29
C PRO A 24 -7.69 5.39 -3.00
N ALA A 25 -7.46 4.56 -4.02
CA ALA A 25 -7.30 3.13 -3.84
C ALA A 25 -5.82 2.88 -3.51
N TRP A 26 -5.52 2.50 -2.26
CA TRP A 26 -4.22 1.93 -1.94
C TRP A 26 -4.15 0.55 -2.60
N ALA A 27 -3.38 0.45 -3.69
CA ALA A 27 -3.14 -0.81 -4.35
C ALA A 27 -2.20 -1.65 -3.47
N ALA A 28 -2.76 -2.68 -2.82
CA ALA A 28 -1.95 -3.64 -2.10
C ALA A 28 -1.08 -4.43 -3.09
N THR A 29 0.22 -4.52 -2.83
CA THR A 29 1.16 -5.28 -3.66
C THR A 29 1.42 -6.64 -3.04
N ASN A 30 0.91 -7.71 -3.65
CA ASN A 30 1.16 -9.08 -3.20
C ASN A 30 2.56 -9.54 -3.64
N VAL A 31 3.36 -10.04 -2.70
CA VAL A 31 4.75 -10.48 -2.94
C VAL A 31 5.05 -11.85 -2.32
N SER A 32 5.90 -12.62 -2.99
CA SER A 32 6.42 -13.93 -2.54
C SER A 32 7.64 -14.33 -3.37
N GLY A 33 8.42 -15.30 -2.90
CA GLY A 33 9.52 -15.92 -3.64
C GLY A 33 10.89 -15.33 -3.32
N SER A 34 11.79 -15.40 -4.29
CA SER A 34 13.20 -15.04 -4.09
C SER A 34 13.50 -13.62 -4.56
N ILE A 35 14.23 -12.85 -3.75
CA ILE A 35 14.83 -11.57 -4.12
C ILE A 35 16.33 -11.82 -4.32
N THR A 36 16.73 -11.94 -5.59
CA THR A 36 18.12 -12.25 -6.01
C THR A 36 18.85 -11.08 -6.64
N THR A 37 18.15 -9.96 -6.79
CA THR A 37 18.67 -8.68 -7.28
C THR A 37 18.16 -7.54 -6.39
N ASN A 38 18.89 -6.43 -6.39
CA ASN A 38 18.51 -5.27 -5.59
C ASN A 38 17.09 -4.81 -5.95
N THR A 39 16.25 -4.73 -4.93
CA THR A 39 14.82 -4.43 -5.07
C THR A 39 14.45 -3.35 -4.08
N THR A 40 13.61 -2.40 -4.51
CA THR A 40 13.08 -1.35 -3.64
C THR A 40 11.57 -1.51 -3.52
N TRP A 41 11.09 -1.60 -2.29
CA TRP A 41 9.67 -1.49 -1.96
C TRP A 41 9.37 -0.04 -1.64
N THR A 42 8.50 0.57 -2.43
CA THR A 42 8.22 2.00 -2.42
C THR A 42 6.92 2.31 -1.71
N LEU A 43 6.77 3.54 -1.20
CA LEU A 43 5.53 3.94 -0.55
C LEU A 43 4.31 3.83 -1.50
N ALA A 44 4.52 4.04 -2.80
CA ALA A 44 3.48 3.91 -3.82
C ALA A 44 2.97 2.47 -3.99
N GLY A 45 3.78 1.46 -3.66
CA GLY A 45 3.38 0.04 -3.66
C GLY A 45 2.82 -0.44 -2.32
N SER A 46 2.79 0.42 -1.30
CA SER A 46 2.31 0.09 0.04
C SER A 46 0.77 -0.03 0.07
N PRO A 47 0.20 -1.02 0.79
CA PRO A 47 0.90 -2.03 1.60
C PRO A 47 1.45 -3.18 0.75
N TYR A 48 2.62 -3.72 1.15
CA TYR A 48 3.13 -4.97 0.61
C TYR A 48 2.60 -6.16 1.43
N ILE A 49 1.89 -7.06 0.78
CA ILE A 49 1.33 -8.27 1.40
C ILE A 49 2.22 -9.45 1.07
N VAL A 50 2.96 -9.93 2.06
CA VAL A 50 3.75 -11.15 1.95
C VAL A 50 2.82 -12.35 2.05
N THR A 51 2.58 -13.01 0.92
CA THR A 51 1.57 -14.09 0.83
C THR A 51 2.13 -15.46 1.20
N SER A 52 3.46 -15.64 1.18
CA SER A 52 4.16 -16.88 1.49
C SER A 52 5.59 -16.58 1.99
N TYR A 53 6.60 -17.35 1.58
CA TYR A 53 8.00 -17.07 1.93
C TYR A 53 8.60 -16.00 1.00
N ILE A 54 9.45 -15.14 1.57
CA ILE A 54 10.40 -14.29 0.87
C ILE A 54 11.81 -14.68 1.31
N SER A 55 12.73 -14.86 0.36
CA SER A 55 14.15 -15.09 0.67
C SER A 55 15.01 -14.08 -0.09
N ILE A 56 15.78 -13.27 0.63
CA ILE A 56 16.72 -12.30 0.05
C ILE A 56 18.10 -12.93 0.04
N TYR A 57 18.69 -13.17 -1.13
CA TYR A 57 20.02 -13.80 -1.22
C TYR A 57 20.78 -13.35 -2.48
N ASN A 58 21.94 -13.96 -2.76
CA ASN A 58 22.80 -13.57 -3.89
C ASN A 58 23.36 -12.14 -3.78
N ASN A 59 23.74 -11.73 -2.56
CA ASN A 59 24.17 -10.37 -2.23
C ASN A 59 23.13 -9.28 -2.57
N ALA A 60 21.87 -9.67 -2.78
CA ALA A 60 20.79 -8.73 -3.03
C ALA A 60 20.45 -7.91 -1.78
N THR A 61 20.05 -6.68 -2.01
CA THR A 61 19.49 -5.80 -0.97
C THR A 61 18.02 -5.55 -1.26
N LEU A 62 17.15 -5.88 -0.30
CA LEU A 62 15.80 -5.33 -0.24
C LEU A 62 15.86 -4.00 0.52
N THR A 63 15.55 -2.91 -0.18
CA THR A 63 15.36 -1.58 0.43
C THR A 63 13.88 -1.31 0.62
N ILE A 64 13.49 -0.94 1.83
CA ILE A 64 12.12 -0.54 2.18
C ILE A 64 12.16 0.97 2.42
N GLU A 65 11.41 1.72 1.62
CA GLU A 65 11.28 3.17 1.79
C GLU A 65 10.57 3.52 3.12
N PRO A 66 10.85 4.70 3.70
CA PRO A 66 10.14 5.17 4.88
C PRO A 66 8.62 5.20 4.69
N GLY A 67 7.87 4.74 5.70
CA GLY A 67 6.41 4.73 5.72
C GLY A 67 5.76 3.55 4.98
N VAL A 68 6.54 2.64 4.39
CA VAL A 68 6.00 1.42 3.77
C VAL A 68 5.44 0.48 4.84
N GLU A 69 4.19 0.06 4.66
CA GLU A 69 3.54 -0.98 5.46
C GLU A 69 3.78 -2.35 4.82
N ILE A 70 4.25 -3.31 5.62
CA ILE A 70 4.44 -4.70 5.21
C ILE A 70 3.58 -5.58 6.10
N ARG A 71 2.72 -6.38 5.49
CA ARG A 71 1.81 -7.30 6.18
C ARG A 71 2.14 -8.73 5.80
N PHE A 72 2.12 -9.63 6.76
CA PHE A 72 2.36 -11.05 6.54
C PHE A 72 1.06 -11.82 6.66
N ASN A 73 0.75 -12.64 5.65
CA ASN A 73 -0.30 -13.65 5.78
C ASN A 73 0.11 -14.69 6.83
N ALA A 74 -0.86 -15.44 7.35
CA ALA A 74 -0.57 -16.54 8.27
C ALA A 74 0.40 -17.55 7.62
N GLY A 75 1.51 -17.84 8.30
CA GLY A 75 2.56 -18.74 7.80
C GLY A 75 3.53 -18.12 6.79
N ALA A 76 3.36 -16.85 6.42
CA ALA A 76 4.33 -16.12 5.60
C ALA A 76 5.58 -15.75 6.41
N SER A 77 6.71 -15.58 5.71
CA SER A 77 7.99 -15.27 6.35
C SER A 77 8.89 -14.47 5.41
N LEU A 78 9.83 -13.72 6.01
CA LEU A 78 10.90 -13.03 5.29
C LEU A 78 12.23 -13.48 5.88
N LEU A 79 13.04 -14.12 5.04
CA LEU A 79 14.36 -14.62 5.37
C LEU A 79 15.42 -13.75 4.68
N VAL A 80 16.40 -13.30 5.45
CA VAL A 80 17.56 -12.58 4.93
C VAL A 80 18.73 -13.57 4.89
N GLY A 81 19.21 -13.86 3.69
CA GLY A 81 20.17 -14.92 3.39
C GLY A 81 19.50 -16.27 3.08
N SER A 82 20.28 -17.23 2.57
CA SER A 82 19.87 -18.62 2.40
C SER A 82 21.02 -19.61 2.67
N GLY A 83 20.87 -20.45 3.71
CA GLY A 83 21.92 -21.42 4.09
C GLY A 83 23.24 -20.78 4.54
N SER A 84 24.32 -21.58 4.59
CA SER A 84 25.57 -21.22 5.28
C SER A 84 26.43 -20.15 4.59
N PHE A 85 26.18 -19.83 3.32
CA PHE A 85 27.05 -18.92 2.54
C PHE A 85 26.30 -17.91 1.66
N SER A 86 24.97 -17.97 1.58
CA SER A 86 24.21 -17.04 0.74
C SER A 86 23.77 -15.84 1.57
N THR A 87 24.37 -14.69 1.29
CA THR A 87 24.10 -13.43 1.98
C THR A 87 22.96 -12.67 1.28
N GLY A 88 22.18 -11.97 2.10
CA GLY A 88 21.22 -10.96 1.66
C GLY A 88 21.24 -9.79 2.64
N THR A 89 20.67 -8.67 2.23
CA THR A 89 20.60 -7.46 3.04
C THR A 89 19.17 -6.95 3.09
N LEU A 90 18.69 -6.60 4.28
CA LEU A 90 17.45 -5.85 4.47
C LEU A 90 17.81 -4.45 4.96
N LYS A 91 17.43 -3.42 4.20
CA LYS A 91 17.57 -2.01 4.58
C LYS A 91 16.19 -1.40 4.74
N ALA A 92 15.80 -1.08 5.97
CA ALA A 92 14.54 -0.40 6.27
C ALA A 92 14.82 0.83 7.13
N GLN A 93 14.27 1.98 6.73
CA GLN A 93 14.24 3.18 7.57
C GLN A 93 12.81 3.32 8.08
N GLY A 94 12.55 2.84 9.29
CA GLY A 94 11.24 3.00 9.93
C GLY A 94 10.86 4.48 10.09
N THR A 95 9.57 4.75 10.25
CA THR A 95 9.04 6.06 10.64
C THR A 95 8.52 5.96 12.07
N ALA A 96 8.88 6.94 12.91
CA ALA A 96 8.49 7.01 14.33
C ALA A 96 7.00 7.32 14.52
#